data_AF-A0A918JEC1-F1
#
_entry.id   AF-A0A918JEC1-F1
#
_cell.length_a   1.000
_cell.length_b   1.000
_cell.length_c   1.000
_cell.angle_alpha   90.00
_cell.angle_beta   90.00
_cell.angle_gamma   90.00
#
_symmetry.space_group_name_H-M   'P 1'
#
loop_
_entity.id
_entity.type
_entity.pdbx_description
1 polymer ?
#
loop_
_entity_poly.entity_id
_entity_poly.type
_entity_poly.pdbx_seq_one_letter_code
_entity_poly.pdbx_strand_id
1 'polypeptide(L)' 'MHKYTLKIRDGKIVQILAKSGGDAIKKAVKAYGCQPDEILVIAAQKIEAYRPK' A
#
# COMPACT_ATOMS: atom_id res chain seq x y z
N MET A 1 10.96 1.04 6.05
CA MET A 1 9.49 1.04 5.90
C MET A 1 9.19 1.32 4.43
N HIS A 2 8.15 0.74 3.82
CA HIS A 2 7.84 1.00 2.41
C HIS A 2 6.47 1.68 2.29
N LYS A 3 6.36 2.62 1.36
CA LYS A 3 5.13 3.26 0.93
C LYS A 3 4.65 2.56 -0.34
N TYR A 4 3.58 1.79 -0.23
CA TYR A 4 2.95 1.11 -1.34
C TYR A 4 1.81 1.97 -1.87
N THR A 5 1.83 2.25 -3.17
CA THR A 5 0.71 2.86 -3.88
C THR A 5 -0.12 1.74 -4.48
N LEU A 6 -1.36 1.63 -4.03
CA LEU A 6 -2.32 0.61 -4.41
C LEU A 6 -3.44 1.25 -5.22
N LYS A 7 -3.84 0.64 -6.34
CA LYS A 7 -5.06 0.95 -7.07
C LYS A 7 -6.12 -0.06 -6.66
N ILE A 8 -7.24 0.44 -6.16
CA ILE A 8 -8.43 -0.36 -5.93
C ILE A 8 -9.26 -0.29 -7.22
N ARG A 9 -9.88 -1.41 -7.62
CA ARG A 9 -10.66 -1.57 -8.87
C ARG A 9 -11.74 -0.50 -9.08
N ASP A 10 -12.25 0.07 -7.99
CA ASP A 10 -13.15 1.22 -7.95
C ASP A 10 -12.54 2.53 -8.53
N GLY A 11 -11.27 2.50 -9.00
CA GLY A 11 -10.54 3.66 -9.51
C GLY A 11 -9.81 4.44 -8.42
N LYS A 12 -10.00 4.08 -7.16
CA LYS A 12 -9.37 4.73 -6.00
C LYS A 12 -7.90 4.36 -5.87
N ILE A 13 -7.03 5.37 -5.81
CA ILE A 13 -5.60 5.19 -5.56
C ILE A 13 -5.30 5.56 -4.12
N VAL A 14 -4.67 4.64 -3.38
CA VAL A 14 -4.35 4.82 -1.97
C VAL A 14 -2.87 4.53 -1.72
N GLN A 15 -2.30 5.19 -0.72
CA GLN A 15 -0.91 4.97 -0.34
C GLN A 15 -0.86 4.42 1.08
N ILE A 16 -0.25 3.24 1.24
CA ILE A 16 -0.18 2.52 2.52
C ILE A 16 1.26 2.30 2.93
N LEU A 17 1.56 2.64 4.18
CA LEU A 17 2.83 2.31 4.83
C LEU A 17 2.78 0.86 5.35
N ALA A 18 3.63 0.02 4.79
CA ALA A 18 3.71 -1.39 5.15
C ALA A 18 5.16 -1.90 5.12
N LYS A 19 5.38 -3.04 5.77
CA LYS A 19 6.68 -3.72 5.72
C LYS A 19 6.86 -4.51 4.41
N SER A 20 5.76 -5.02 3.85
CA SER A 20 5.73 -5.80 2.60
C SER A 20 4.47 -5.48 1.80
N GLY A 21 4.43 -5.85 0.51
CA GLY A 21 3.26 -5.66 -0.35
C GLY A 21 2.03 -6.42 0.15
N GLY A 22 2.20 -7.65 0.64
CA GLY A 22 1.10 -8.42 1.23
C GLY A 22 0.51 -7.78 2.50
N ASP A 23 1.34 -7.14 3.33
CA ASP A 23 0.87 -6.36 4.48
C ASP A 23 0.11 -5.10 4.04
N ALA A 24 0.55 -4.45 2.95
CA ALA A 24 -0.16 -3.31 2.36
C ALA A 24 -1.55 -3.71 1.85
N ILE A 25 -1.67 -4.84 1.15
CA ILE A 25 -2.94 -5.36 0.64
C ILE A 25 -3.88 -5.68 1.80
N LYS A 26 -3.41 -6.40 2.84
CA LYS A 26 -4.24 -6.70 4.03
C LYS A 26 -4.77 -5.44 4.71
N LYS A 27 -3.93 -4.40 4.82
CA LYS A 27 -4.37 -3.09 5.37
C LYS A 27 -5.39 -2.41 4.47
N ALA A 28 -5.24 -2.45 3.16
CA ALA A 28 -6.21 -1.90 2.22
C ALA A 28 -7.56 -2.64 2.28
N VAL A 29 -7.57 -3.97 2.27
CA VAL A 29 -8.77 -4.80 2.43
C VAL A 29 -9.50 -4.42 3.73
N LYS A 30 -8.78 -4.33 4.84
CA LYS A 30 -9.39 -3.98 6.15
C LYS A 30 -9.91 -2.54 6.21
N ALA A 31 -9.22 -1.60 5.58
CA ALA A 31 -9.57 -0.18 5.64
C ALA A 31 -10.71 0.20 4.67
N TYR A 32 -10.81 -0.47 3.52
CA TYR A 32 -11.74 -0.12 2.45
C TYR A 32 -12.79 -1.18 2.17
N GLY A 33 -12.73 -2.35 2.80
CA GLY A 33 -13.72 -3.43 2.62
C GLY A 33 -13.71 -4.07 1.23
N CYS A 34 -12.65 -3.86 0.44
CA CYS A 34 -12.48 -4.43 -0.90
C CYS A 34 -11.84 -5.82 -0.87
N GLN A 35 -11.97 -6.58 -1.95
CA GLN A 35 -11.29 -7.87 -2.07
C GLN A 35 -9.81 -7.70 -2.44
N PRO A 36 -8.92 -8.60 -2.00
CA PRO A 36 -7.50 -8.53 -2.36
C PRO A 36 -7.25 -8.62 -3.87
N ASP A 37 -8.11 -9.34 -4.60
CA ASP A 37 -8.05 -9.45 -6.06
C ASP A 37 -8.37 -8.12 -6.79
N GLU A 38 -9.08 -7.22 -6.10
CA GLU A 38 -9.41 -5.88 -6.61
C GLU A 38 -8.30 -4.86 -6.34
N ILE A 39 -7.20 -5.27 -5.70
CA ILE A 39 -6.10 -4.38 -5.29
C ILE A 39 -4.87 -4.66 -6.14
N LEU A 40 -4.48 -3.67 -6.93
CA LEU A 40 -3.25 -3.70 -7.72
C LEU A 40 -2.17 -2.84 -7.06
N VAL A 41 -1.01 -3.42 -6.81
CA VAL A 41 0.16 -2.67 -6.36
C VAL A 41 0.79 -1.97 -7.57
N ILE A 42 0.71 -0.65 -7.64
CA ILE A 42 1.27 0.13 -8.76
C ILE A 42 2.73 0.51 -8.49
N ALA A 43 3.06 0.86 -7.24
CA ALA A 43 4.39 1.31 -6.89
C ALA A 43 4.74 0.96 -5.45
N ALA A 44 6.01 0.66 -5.20
CA ALA A 44 6.56 0.49 -3.87
C ALA A 44 7.77 1.42 -3.73
N GLN A 45 7.66 2.41 -2.86
CA GLN A 45 8.74 3.35 -2.56
C GLN A 45 9.33 3.01 -1.20
N LYS A 46 10.62 2.72 -1.14
CA LYS A 46 11.31 2.54 0.14
C LYS A 46 11.43 3.91 0.81
N ILE A 47 10.82 4.06 1.98
CA ILE A 47 11.08 5.21 2.84
C ILE A 47 12.28 4.82 3.68
N GLU A 48 13.45 5.25 3.23
CA GLU A 48 14.57 5.44 4.15
C GLU A 48 14.20 6.64 5.01
N ALA A 49 13.89 6.36 6.27
CA ALA A 49 13.74 7.41 7.26
C ALA A 49 15.07 8.18 7.26
N TYR A 50 15.04 9.41 6.78
CA TYR A 50 16.16 10.33 6.86
C TYR A 50 16.62 10.34 8.32
N ARG A 51 17.80 9.78 8.58
CA ARG A 51 18.48 9.93 9.87
C ARG A 51 19.22 11.25 9.77
N PRO A 52 18.78 12.34 10.43
CA PRO A 52 19.64 13.50 10.57
C PRO A 52 20.91 13.05 11.31
N LYS A 53 22.05 13.43 10.74
CA LYS A 53 23.38 13.15 11.28
C LYS A 53 23.69 14.09 12.43
#